data_AF-A0A538GKR1-F1
#
_entry.id   AF-A0A538GKR1-F1
#
_cell.length_a   1.000
_cell.length_b   1.000
_cell.length_c   1.000
_cell.angle_alpha   90.00
_cell.angle_beta   90.00
_cell.angle_gamma   90.00
#
_symmetry.space_group_name_H-M   'P 1'
#
loop_
_entity.id
_entity.type
_entity.pdbx_description
1 polymer ?
#
loop_
_entity_poly.entity_id
_entity_poly.type
_entity_poly.pdbx_seq_one_letter_code
_entity_poly.pdbx_strand_id
1 'polypeptide(L)'
;MKPNLPVLGPKLGKELGPVRAALEAGEFEELDGGRFRVGEHELGPDEVLVERTGKQGWAVASGDGVTVALDTGLDAELELEALVLDLIHRINSLRKEQGLKLTDRIRITLPAAQKELLQHEDWIKQETLAVEIDTDGGSAEPQIAKA
;
A
#
# COMPACT_ATOMS: atom_id res chain seq x y z
N MET A 1 15.23 -3.10 -18.13
CA MET A 1 14.62 -4.31 -18.74
C MET A 1 15.38 -5.53 -18.23
N LYS A 2 14.75 -6.68 -17.97
CA LYS A 2 15.45 -7.86 -17.42
C LYS A 2 15.44 -9.06 -18.38
N PRO A 3 16.53 -9.84 -18.47
CA PRO A 3 16.53 -11.07 -19.26
C PRO A 3 15.67 -12.16 -18.61
N ASN A 4 14.92 -12.91 -19.41
CA ASN A 4 14.25 -14.14 -18.97
C ASN A 4 15.28 -15.27 -18.81
N LEU A 5 15.88 -15.39 -17.63
CA LEU A 5 17.02 -16.29 -17.38
C LEU A 5 16.75 -17.77 -17.75
N PRO A 6 15.57 -18.37 -17.47
CA PRO A 6 15.23 -19.71 -17.94
C PRO A 6 15.31 -19.91 -19.46
N VAL A 7 14.97 -18.89 -20.25
CA VAL A 7 14.94 -18.96 -21.71
C VAL A 7 16.29 -18.56 -22.31
N LEU A 8 16.89 -17.45 -21.83
CA LEU A 8 18.14 -16.92 -22.36
C LEU A 8 19.39 -17.63 -21.84
N GLY A 9 19.33 -18.25 -20.66
CA GLY A 9 20.47 -18.96 -20.05
C GLY A 9 21.06 -20.03 -20.96
N PRO A 10 20.26 -20.98 -21.47
CA PRO A 10 20.73 -22.00 -22.42
C PRO A 10 21.21 -21.45 -23.76
N LYS A 11 20.65 -20.32 -24.22
CA LYS A 11 20.94 -19.73 -25.54
C LYS A 11 22.23 -18.92 -25.57
N LEU A 12 22.47 -18.10 -24.53
CA LEU A 12 23.59 -17.15 -24.49
C LEU A 12 24.77 -17.64 -23.64
N GLY A 13 24.54 -18.51 -22.65
CA GLY A 13 25.62 -19.05 -21.82
C GLY A 13 26.51 -17.96 -21.22
N LYS A 14 27.76 -17.88 -21.66
CA LYS A 14 28.75 -16.89 -21.19
C LYS A 14 28.40 -15.45 -21.59
N GLU A 15 27.70 -15.27 -22.70
CA GLU A 15 27.28 -13.96 -23.22
C GLU A 15 26.06 -13.39 -22.47
N LEU A 16 25.44 -14.17 -21.58
CA LEU A 16 24.30 -13.71 -20.77
C LEU A 16 24.67 -12.55 -19.84
N GLY A 17 25.88 -12.55 -19.28
CA GLY A 17 26.36 -11.49 -18.39
C GLY A 17 26.41 -10.12 -19.08
N PRO A 18 27.14 -10.00 -20.21
CA PRO A 18 27.16 -8.79 -21.02
C PRO A 18 25.77 -8.33 -21.49
N VAL A 19 24.93 -9.23 -22.02
CA VAL A 19 23.58 -8.89 -22.48
C VAL A 19 22.69 -8.39 -21.34
N ARG A 20 22.79 -9.01 -20.15
CA ARG A 20 22.08 -8.55 -18.96
C ARG A 20 22.49 -7.13 -18.57
N ALA A 21 23.79 -6.84 -18.56
CA ALA A 21 24.29 -5.51 -18.21
C ALA A 21 23.77 -4.43 -19.17
N ALA A 22 23.78 -4.71 -20.49
CA ALA A 22 23.25 -3.80 -21.50
C ALA A 22 21.73 -3.58 -21.34
N LEU A 23 20.95 -4.63 -21.06
CA LEU A 23 19.50 -4.53 -20.78
C LEU A 23 19.17 -3.72 -19.50
N GLU A 24 20.01 -3.83 -18.48
CA GLU A 24 19.90 -3.06 -17.24
C GLU A 24 20.30 -1.58 -17.46
N ALA A 25 21.30 -1.32 -18.30
CA ALA A 25 21.76 0.01 -18.69
C ALA A 25 20.85 0.74 -19.70
N GLY A 26 19.91 0.02 -20.33
CA GLY A 26 19.05 0.58 -21.38
C GLY A 26 19.71 0.65 -22.76
N GLU A 27 20.80 -0.08 -22.97
CA GLU A 27 21.58 -0.12 -24.21
C GLU A 27 21.02 -1.18 -25.16
N PHE A 28 19.84 -0.92 -25.73
CA PHE A 28 19.19 -1.81 -26.68
C PHE A 28 18.36 -1.04 -27.72
N GLU A 29 18.08 -1.68 -28.85
CA GLU A 29 17.22 -1.17 -29.92
C GLU A 29 15.94 -2.01 -29.98
N GLU A 30 14.78 -1.35 -30.04
CA GLU A 30 13.49 -2.03 -30.20
C GLU A 30 13.22 -2.30 -31.70
N LEU A 31 12.84 -3.54 -32.01
CA LEU A 31 12.56 -4.01 -33.36
C LEU A 31 11.07 -4.36 -33.51
N ASP A 32 10.59 -4.45 -34.75
CA ASP A 32 9.22 -4.82 -35.05
C ASP A 32 8.80 -6.16 -34.44
N GLY A 33 7.59 -6.21 -33.87
CA GLY A 33 7.02 -7.43 -33.30
C GLY A 33 7.52 -7.75 -31.88
N GLY A 34 7.93 -6.73 -31.11
CA GLY A 34 8.33 -6.89 -29.71
C GLY A 34 9.68 -7.59 -29.53
N ARG A 35 10.54 -7.53 -30.54
CA ARG A 35 11.92 -8.03 -30.47
C ARG A 35 12.86 -6.91 -30.04
N PHE A 36 14.00 -7.27 -29.47
CA PHE A 36 14.99 -6.31 -29.00
C PHE A 36 16.37 -6.71 -29.49
N ARG A 37 17.16 -5.75 -29.96
CA ARG A 37 18.58 -5.95 -30.29
C ARG A 37 19.45 -5.41 -29.17
N VAL A 38 20.32 -6.25 -28.63
CA VAL A 38 21.26 -5.93 -27.56
C VAL A 38 22.66 -6.31 -28.02
N GLY A 39 23.48 -5.33 -28.38
CA GLY A 39 24.74 -5.59 -29.06
C GLY A 39 24.54 -6.37 -30.37
N GLU A 40 25.15 -7.55 -30.48
CA GLU A 40 25.03 -8.43 -31.66
C GLU A 40 23.88 -9.44 -31.56
N HIS A 41 23.10 -9.43 -30.46
CA HIS A 41 22.06 -10.43 -30.21
C HIS A 41 20.66 -9.86 -30.45
N GLU A 42 19.84 -10.61 -31.19
CA GLU A 42 18.40 -10.37 -31.27
C GLU A 42 17.66 -11.26 -30.28
N LEU A 43 16.83 -10.62 -29.45
CA LEU A 43 16.04 -11.22 -28.39
C LEU A 43 14.56 -11.22 -28.77
N GLY A 44 13.91 -12.36 -28.60
CA GLY A 44 12.48 -12.53 -28.75
C GLY A 44 11.67 -11.87 -27.62
N PRO A 45 10.36 -11.64 -27.83
CA PRO A 45 9.48 -11.07 -26.80
C PRO A 45 9.37 -11.95 -25.55
N ASP A 46 9.55 -13.26 -25.66
CA ASP A 46 9.57 -14.23 -24.57
C ASP A 46 10.94 -14.34 -23.87
N GLU A 47 11.98 -13.80 -24.49
CA GLU A 47 13.35 -13.82 -23.99
C GLU A 47 13.62 -12.65 -23.03
N VAL A 48 12.76 -11.63 -23.02
CA VAL A 48 12.98 -10.43 -22.21
C VAL A 48 11.74 -10.02 -21.41
N LEU A 49 11.95 -9.77 -20.12
CA LEU A 49 10.93 -9.29 -19.19
C LEU A 49 11.00 -7.76 -19.11
N VAL A 50 9.96 -7.10 -19.60
CA VAL A 50 9.79 -5.65 -19.46
C VAL A 50 9.20 -5.36 -18.08
N GLU A 51 10.08 -5.15 -17.11
CA GLU A 51 9.67 -4.58 -15.82
C GLU A 51 9.49 -3.07 -15.97
N ARG A 52 8.27 -2.59 -15.72
CA ARG A 52 8.00 -1.16 -15.56
C ARG A 52 8.31 -0.78 -14.12
N THR A 53 9.50 -0.23 -13.86
CA THR A 53 9.82 0.35 -12.56
C THR A 53 8.98 1.62 -12.38
N GLY A 54 8.19 1.66 -11.29
CA GLY A 54 7.40 2.84 -10.93
C GLY A 54 8.28 4.04 -10.65
N LYS A 55 7.74 5.25 -10.89
CA LYS A 55 8.33 6.49 -10.38
C LYS A 55 8.33 6.46 -8.85
N GLN A 56 9.21 7.22 -8.21
CA GLN A 56 9.17 7.40 -6.75
C GLN A 56 7.77 7.83 -6.31
N GLY A 57 7.21 7.17 -5.28
CA GLY A 57 5.83 7.36 -4.85
C GLY A 57 4.79 6.47 -5.54
N TRP A 58 5.20 5.53 -6.41
CA TRP A 58 4.30 4.60 -7.07
C TRP A 58 4.74 3.14 -6.86
N ALA A 59 3.83 2.31 -6.37
CA ALA A 59 3.99 0.85 -6.37
C ALA A 59 3.44 0.28 -7.68
N VAL A 60 4.28 -0.39 -8.47
CA VAL A 60 3.91 -0.93 -9.78
C VAL A 60 4.02 -2.45 -9.77
N ALA A 61 2.95 -3.12 -10.17
CA ALA A 61 2.89 -4.56 -10.39
C ALA A 61 2.44 -4.85 -11.83
N SER A 62 2.98 -5.90 -12.45
CA SER A 62 2.56 -6.32 -13.78
C SER A 62 2.45 -7.85 -13.86
N GLY A 63 1.39 -8.34 -14.50
CA GLY A 63 1.12 -9.77 -14.68
C GLY A 63 0.02 -9.97 -15.73
N ASP A 64 0.10 -11.06 -16.51
CA ASP A 64 -0.89 -11.44 -17.53
C ASP A 64 -1.29 -10.30 -18.50
N GLY A 65 -0.33 -9.46 -18.88
CA GLY A 65 -0.56 -8.33 -19.79
C GLY A 65 -1.22 -7.10 -19.15
N VAL A 66 -1.47 -7.12 -17.84
CA VAL A 66 -2.02 -5.99 -17.07
C VAL A 66 -0.92 -5.37 -16.21
N THR A 67 -0.86 -4.05 -16.18
CA THR A 67 -0.01 -3.28 -15.26
C THR A 67 -0.90 -2.46 -14.34
N VAL A 68 -0.72 -2.63 -13.03
CA VAL A 68 -1.32 -1.81 -11.98
C VAL A 68 -0.26 -0.89 -11.41
N ALA A 69 -0.57 0.39 -11.33
CA ALA A 69 0.24 1.38 -10.63
C ALA A 69 -0.61 2.01 -9.52
N LEU A 70 -0.15 1.90 -8.28
CA LEU A 70 -0.77 2.47 -7.09
C LEU A 70 0.07 3.66 -6.63
N ASP A 71 -0.56 4.82 -6.45
CA ASP A 71 0.05 5.97 -5.78
C ASP A 71 0.19 5.64 -4.29
N THR A 72 1.39 5.78 -3.74
CA THR A 72 1.68 5.54 -2.32
C THR A 72 1.80 6.83 -1.53
N GLY A 73 1.50 7.98 -2.13
CA GLY A 73 1.38 9.25 -1.42
C GLY A 73 0.26 9.19 -0.39
N LEU A 74 0.55 9.69 0.81
CA LEU A 74 -0.47 9.99 1.80
C LEU A 74 -0.86 11.46 1.66
N ASP A 75 -2.15 11.72 1.59
CA ASP A 75 -2.70 13.06 1.76
C ASP A 75 -3.23 13.23 3.18
N ALA A 76 -3.66 14.46 3.52
CA ALA A 76 -4.13 14.78 4.85
C ALA A 76 -5.41 14.02 5.25
N GLU A 77 -6.22 13.60 4.27
CA GLU A 77 -7.44 12.81 4.51
C GLU A 77 -7.07 11.38 4.90
N LEU A 78 -6.16 10.74 4.15
CA LEU A 78 -5.63 9.42 4.46
C LEU A 78 -4.89 9.37 5.82
N GLU A 79 -4.16 10.43 6.17
CA GLU A 79 -3.54 10.55 7.49
C GLU A 79 -4.60 10.62 8.61
N LEU A 80 -5.70 11.36 8.40
CA LEU A 80 -6.79 11.45 9.36
C LEU A 80 -7.52 10.11 9.50
N GLU A 81 -7.78 9.40 8.40
CA GLU A 81 -8.36 8.06 8.41
C GLU A 81 -7.50 7.06 9.21
N ALA A 82 -6.17 7.13 9.07
CA ALA A 82 -5.26 6.29 9.84
C ALA A 82 -5.42 6.53 11.36
N LEU A 83 -5.52 7.79 11.78
CA LEU A 83 -5.74 8.14 13.18
C LEU A 83 -7.12 7.69 13.69
N VAL A 84 -8.14 7.71 12.84
CA VAL A 84 -9.48 7.19 13.16
C VAL A 84 -9.43 5.67 13.38
N LEU A 85 -8.72 4.93 12.52
CA LEU A 85 -8.52 3.49 12.67
C LEU A 85 -7.78 3.16 13.97
N ASP A 86 -6.75 3.92 14.32
CA ASP A 86 -6.02 3.78 15.58
C ASP A 86 -6.92 4.06 16.80
N LEU A 87 -7.79 5.08 16.72
CA LEU A 87 -8.77 5.37 17.77
C LEU A 87 -9.76 4.22 17.95
N ILE A 88 -10.31 3.68 16.85
CA ILE A 88 -11.23 2.53 16.89
C ILE A 88 -10.54 1.33 17.55
N HIS A 89 -9.28 1.07 17.19
CA HIS A 89 -8.48 0.02 17.80
C HIS A 89 -8.30 0.24 19.31
N ARG A 90 -8.01 1.48 19.74
CA ARG A 90 -7.88 1.85 21.15
C ARG A 90 -9.19 1.64 21.91
N ILE A 91 -10.32 2.09 21.36
CA ILE A 91 -11.65 1.91 21.97
C ILE A 91 -11.97 0.43 22.17
N ASN A 92 -11.70 -0.41 21.17
CA ASN A 92 -11.94 -1.85 21.29
C ASN A 92 -11.00 -2.52 22.30
N SER A 93 -9.77 -2.03 22.46
CA SER A 93 -8.86 -2.46 23.52
C SER A 93 -9.40 -2.09 24.91
N LEU A 94 -9.84 -0.84 25.09
CA LEU A 94 -10.47 -0.37 26.33
C LEU A 94 -11.72 -1.18 26.69
N ARG A 95 -12.54 -1.55 25.71
CA ARG A 95 -13.71 -2.43 25.92
C ARG A 95 -13.30 -3.76 26.55
N LYS A 96 -12.25 -4.38 26.00
CA LYS A 96 -11.73 -5.64 26.51
C LYS A 96 -11.14 -5.49 27.92
N GLU A 97 -10.39 -4.43 28.17
CA GLU A 97 -9.80 -4.12 29.47
C GLU A 97 -10.87 -3.90 30.56
N GLN A 98 -11.98 -3.27 30.20
CA GLN A 98 -13.13 -3.05 31.08
C GLN A 98 -14.10 -4.25 31.15
N GLY A 99 -13.84 -5.33 30.42
CA GLY A 99 -14.72 -6.51 30.38
C GLY A 99 -16.07 -6.27 29.68
N LEU A 100 -16.18 -5.25 28.84
CA LEU A 100 -17.36 -4.97 28.03
C LEU A 100 -17.48 -5.96 26.87
N LYS A 101 -18.71 -6.27 26.48
CA LYS A 101 -18.98 -7.13 25.32
C LYS A 101 -18.89 -6.30 24.03
N LEU A 102 -18.49 -6.94 22.94
CA LEU A 102 -18.47 -6.28 21.62
C LEU A 102 -19.84 -5.72 21.22
N THR A 103 -20.93 -6.35 21.66
CA THR A 103 -22.31 -5.93 21.38
C THR A 103 -22.86 -4.87 22.34
N ASP A 104 -22.11 -4.52 23.40
CA ASP A 104 -22.54 -3.45 24.30
C ASP A 104 -22.48 -2.11 23.55
N ARG A 105 -23.44 -1.23 23.83
CA ARG A 105 -23.39 0.16 23.41
C ARG A 105 -22.57 0.98 24.41
N ILE A 106 -21.84 1.98 23.92
CA ILE A 106 -20.96 2.80 24.74
C ILE A 106 -21.13 4.29 24.44
N ARG A 107 -20.70 5.12 25.39
CA ARG A 107 -20.38 6.54 25.16
C ARG A 107 -18.87 6.68 25.15
N ILE A 108 -18.35 7.52 24.27
CA ILE A 108 -16.93 7.81 24.14
C ILE A 108 -16.69 9.25 24.58
N THR A 109 -15.64 9.46 25.37
CA THR A 109 -15.11 10.79 25.66
C THR A 109 -13.71 10.89 25.09
N LEU A 110 -13.49 11.79 24.14
CA LEU A 110 -12.20 12.04 23.49
C LEU A 110 -11.47 13.22 24.15
N PRO A 111 -10.13 13.19 24.19
CA PRO A 111 -9.33 14.38 24.46
C PRO A 111 -9.65 15.51 23.47
N ALA A 112 -9.66 16.77 23.94
CA ALA A 112 -9.82 17.94 23.05
C ALA A 112 -8.80 18.00 21.90
N ALA A 113 -7.60 17.44 22.10
CA ALA A 113 -6.57 17.33 21.07
C ALA A 113 -6.97 16.42 19.89
N GLN A 114 -7.93 15.52 20.10
CA GLN A 114 -8.43 14.56 19.11
C GLN A 114 -9.77 14.99 18.50
N LYS A 115 -10.23 16.22 18.76
CA LYS A 115 -11.52 16.73 18.23
C LYS A 115 -11.63 16.66 16.71
N GLU A 116 -10.52 16.72 15.99
CA GLU A 116 -10.49 16.70 14.52
C GLU A 116 -10.92 15.34 13.96
N LEU A 117 -10.81 14.27 14.75
CA LEU A 117 -11.28 12.93 14.38
C LEU A 117 -12.81 12.84 14.29
N LEU A 118 -13.53 13.81 14.89
CA LEU A 118 -14.99 13.89 14.80
C LEU A 118 -15.50 14.22 13.38
N GLN A 119 -14.61 14.57 12.44
CA GLN A 119 -14.95 14.60 11.02
C GLN A 119 -15.43 13.22 10.50
N HIS A 120 -15.00 12.14 11.16
CA HIS A 120 -15.41 10.76 10.87
C HIS A 120 -16.26 10.17 12.01
N GLU A 121 -17.01 10.99 12.76
CA GLU A 121 -17.81 10.57 13.91
C GLU A 121 -18.73 9.38 13.60
N ASP A 122 -19.43 9.41 12.46
CA ASP A 122 -20.34 8.34 12.06
C ASP A 122 -19.62 7.00 11.86
N TRP A 123 -18.43 7.04 11.25
CA TRP A 123 -17.60 5.84 11.06
C TRP A 123 -17.15 5.27 12.40
N ILE A 124 -16.66 6.13 13.29
CA ILE A 124 -16.25 5.73 14.65
C ILE A 124 -17.42 5.09 15.39
N LYS A 125 -18.62 5.72 15.36
CA LYS A 125 -19.81 5.19 16.02
C LYS A 125 -20.24 3.84 15.44
N GLN A 126 -20.20 3.69 14.12
CA GLN A 126 -20.57 2.44 13.46
C GLN A 126 -19.64 1.29 13.86
N GLU A 127 -18.33 1.51 13.85
CA GLU A 127 -17.33 0.47 14.17
C GLU A 127 -17.26 0.14 15.66
N THR A 128 -17.66 1.07 16.53
CA THR A 128 -17.54 0.92 17.98
C THR A 128 -18.86 0.80 18.72
N LEU A 129 -20.00 0.77 18.02
CA LEU A 129 -21.35 0.81 18.60
C LEU A 129 -21.55 1.95 19.62
N ALA A 130 -20.87 3.08 19.40
CA ALA A 130 -21.02 4.23 20.26
C ALA A 130 -22.33 4.97 19.95
N VAL A 131 -23.05 5.37 20.99
CA VAL A 131 -24.28 6.16 20.84
C VAL A 131 -23.99 7.66 20.84
N GLU A 132 -22.84 8.05 21.39
CA GLU A 132 -22.45 9.45 21.63
C GLU A 132 -20.92 9.53 21.73
N ILE A 133 -20.36 10.61 21.20
CA ILE A 133 -18.94 10.95 21.31
C ILE A 133 -18.84 12.41 21.76
N ASP A 134 -18.30 12.62 22.95
CA ASP A 134 -18.03 13.95 23.49
C ASP A 134 -16.54 14.22 23.53
N THR A 135 -16.16 15.50 23.66
CA THR A 135 -14.78 15.89 23.94
C THR A 135 -14.66 16.44 25.36
N ASP A 136 -13.65 16.02 26.11
CA ASP A 136 -13.28 16.68 27.35
C ASP A 136 -12.07 17.61 27.16
N GLY A 137 -11.93 18.56 28.08
CA GLY A 137 -10.86 19.57 28.03
C GLY A 137 -9.55 19.15 28.71
N GLY A 138 -9.37 17.89 29.11
CA GLY A 138 -8.27 17.56 30.03
C GLY A 138 -7.78 16.12 30.11
N SER A 139 -8.43 15.14 29.50
CA SER A 139 -7.92 13.77 29.46
C SER A 139 -6.82 13.62 28.42
N ALA A 140 -5.79 12.84 28.74
CA ALA A 140 -4.72 12.49 27.80
C ALA A 140 -5.10 11.34 26.85
N GLU A 141 -6.09 10.55 27.24
CA GLU A 141 -6.52 9.34 26.53
C GLU A 141 -8.04 9.30 26.39
N PRO A 142 -8.56 8.62 25.34
CA PRO A 142 -9.99 8.39 25.20
C PRO A 142 -10.52 7.52 26.33
N GLN A 143 -11.73 7.82 26.77
CA GLN A 143 -12.44 7.07 27.78
C GLN A 143 -13.73 6.49 27.20
N ILE A 144 -14.18 5.38 27.76
CA ILE A 144 -15.45 4.77 27.39
C ILE A 144 -16.27 4.45 28.64
N ALA A 145 -17.57 4.57 28.50
CA ALA A 145 -18.55 4.15 29.50
C ALA A 145 -19.66 3.34 28.84
N LYS A 146 -20.15 2.30 29.51
CA LYS A 146 -21.31 1.54 29.03
C LYS A 146 -22.55 2.44 28.99
N ALA A 147 -23.29 2.39 27.89
CA ALA A 147 -24.44 3.25 27.65
C ALA A 147 -25.66 2.89 28.47
#